data_AF-A0A813KGW8-F1
#
_entry.id   AF-A0A813KGW8-F1
#
_cell.length_a   1.000
_cell.length_b   1.000
_cell.length_c   1.000
_cell.angle_alpha   90.00
_cell.angle_beta   90.00
_cell.angle_gamma   90.00
#
_symmetry.space_group_name_H-M   'P 1'
#
loop_
_entity.id
_entity.type
_entity.pdbx_description
1 polymer ?
#
loop_
_entity_poly.entity_id
_entity_poly.type
_entity_poly.pdbx_seq_one_letter_code
_entity_poly.pdbx_strand_id
1 'polypeptide(L)'
;LRGHVVRMGSELFRILTDGLPRRKGLAAPAEVVEYQRRLRNVGLVTFGYEHTSGLFDELRLREGRSWESAEASSMPGWTTNARRTTVARRYTLSVGQRRLEDPGSIFTSAFASGQEDAASEFHVVWLGQGKADSPNAGRAGRSGDAECRAMLDTHEVLKKAIQDEGTDEIVGSLAIHTSGVPCLSCVGVAAQFKRCYPKVSFCFTFMNRPLAEREPDVDADFGASVGQSVNPKTPRVTEK
;
A
#
# COMPACT_ATOMS: atom_id res chain seq x y z
N LEU A 1 -1.40 -21.06 -16.87
CA LEU A 1 -1.14 -19.70 -16.36
C LEU A 1 -2.31 -19.14 -15.55
N ARG A 2 -3.48 -18.86 -16.15
CA ARG A 2 -4.67 -18.30 -15.45
C ARG A 2 -5.10 -19.05 -14.18
N GLY A 3 -5.17 -20.38 -14.21
CA GLY A 3 -5.51 -21.18 -13.01
C GLY A 3 -4.43 -21.16 -11.91
N HIS A 4 -3.17 -20.90 -12.27
CA HIS A 4 -2.09 -20.73 -11.30
C HIS A 4 -2.15 -19.35 -10.64
N VAL A 5 -2.45 -18.31 -11.43
CA VAL A 5 -2.65 -16.93 -10.96
C VAL A 5 -3.82 -16.85 -9.97
N VAL A 6 -4.96 -17.48 -10.26
CA VAL A 6 -6.12 -17.51 -9.34
C VAL A 6 -5.78 -18.22 -8.03
N ARG A 7 -5.07 -19.35 -8.09
CA ARG A 7 -4.65 -20.06 -6.87
C ARG A 7 -3.71 -19.23 -6.01
N MET A 8 -2.77 -18.52 -6.62
CA MET A 8 -1.90 -17.57 -5.91
C MET A 8 -2.72 -16.43 -5.29
N GLY A 9 -3.68 -15.85 -6.02
CA GLY A 9 -4.60 -14.84 -5.49
C GLY A 9 -5.28 -15.31 -4.21
N SER A 10 -5.92 -16.49 -4.26
CA SER A 10 -6.65 -17.04 -3.12
C SER A 10 -5.73 -17.40 -1.94
N GLU A 11 -4.51 -17.87 -2.19
CA GLU A 11 -3.51 -18.08 -1.14
C GLU A 11 -3.08 -16.75 -0.52
N LEU A 12 -2.85 -15.70 -1.32
CA LEU A 12 -2.50 -14.37 -0.85
C LEU A 12 -3.63 -13.72 -0.07
N PHE A 13 -4.89 -13.85 -0.52
CA PHE A 13 -6.06 -13.45 0.23
C PHE A 13 -6.03 -14.10 1.60
N ARG A 14 -5.95 -15.44 1.64
CA ARG A 14 -5.91 -16.21 2.88
C ARG A 14 -4.76 -15.77 3.79
N ILE A 15 -3.58 -15.49 3.24
CA ILE A 15 -2.42 -15.03 4.02
C ILE A 15 -2.63 -13.61 4.57
N LEU A 16 -3.24 -12.73 3.78
CA LEU A 16 -3.53 -11.34 4.17
C LEU A 16 -4.75 -11.24 5.09
N THR A 17 -5.63 -12.24 5.14
CA THR A 17 -6.84 -12.23 5.96
C THR A 17 -6.74 -13.14 7.18
N ASP A 18 -6.14 -14.32 7.06
CA ASP A 18 -6.15 -15.35 8.09
C ASP A 18 -5.00 -15.15 9.08
N GLY A 19 -5.32 -15.12 10.37
CA GLY A 19 -4.36 -14.87 11.45
C GLY A 19 -3.83 -13.44 11.47
N LEU A 20 -4.50 -12.51 10.77
CA LEU A 20 -4.43 -11.10 11.10
C LEU A 20 -4.84 -10.93 12.57
N PRO A 21 -4.02 -10.26 13.40
CA PRO A 21 -4.35 -10.01 14.79
C PRO A 21 -5.73 -9.35 14.92
N ARG A 22 -6.49 -9.68 15.98
CA ARG A 22 -7.91 -9.27 16.09
C ARG A 22 -8.11 -7.76 15.97
N ARG A 23 -7.17 -6.96 16.47
CA ARG A 23 -6.99 -5.50 16.35
C ARG A 23 -5.57 -5.15 16.82
N LYS A 24 -4.87 -4.22 16.16
CA LYS A 24 -3.62 -3.66 16.71
C LYS A 24 -3.97 -2.83 17.95
N GLY A 25 -3.31 -3.09 19.08
CA GLY A 25 -3.65 -2.54 20.41
C GLY A 25 -4.40 -3.50 21.34
N LEU A 26 -4.94 -4.62 20.83
CA LEU A 26 -5.49 -5.73 21.62
C LEU A 26 -4.81 -7.08 21.33
N ALA A 27 -4.04 -7.15 20.24
CA ALA A 27 -3.27 -8.32 19.88
C ALA A 27 -1.96 -8.40 20.67
N ALA A 28 -1.59 -9.61 21.08
CA ALA A 28 -0.30 -9.84 21.73
C ALA A 28 0.84 -9.61 20.72
N PRO A 29 1.98 -9.02 21.13
CA PRO A 29 3.15 -8.85 20.26
C PRO A 29 3.57 -10.14 19.51
N ALA A 30 3.36 -11.30 20.13
CA ALA A 30 3.62 -12.61 19.51
C ALA A 30 2.73 -12.92 18.29
N GLU A 31 1.45 -12.50 18.30
CA GLU A 31 0.54 -12.68 17.15
C GLU A 31 0.98 -11.83 15.96
N VAL A 32 1.50 -10.63 16.23
CA VAL A 32 2.03 -9.72 15.21
C VAL A 32 3.30 -10.30 14.59
N VAL A 33 4.22 -10.82 15.41
CA VAL A 33 5.46 -11.47 14.94
C VAL A 33 5.14 -12.72 14.11
N GLU A 34 4.16 -13.52 14.54
CA GLU A 34 3.73 -14.72 13.82
C GLU A 34 3.08 -14.39 12.47
N TYR A 35 2.22 -13.37 12.43
CA TYR A 35 1.63 -12.88 11.19
C TYR A 35 2.71 -12.39 10.20
N GLN A 36 3.70 -11.63 10.70
CA GLN A 36 4.86 -11.22 9.91
C GLN A 36 5.69 -12.42 9.42
N ARG A 37 5.88 -13.45 10.26
CA ARG A 37 6.58 -14.69 9.89
C ARG A 37 5.85 -15.44 8.78
N ARG A 38 4.52 -15.56 8.87
CA ARG A 38 3.70 -16.22 7.83
C ARG A 38 3.77 -15.50 6.49
N LEU A 39 3.71 -14.17 6.50
CA LEU A 39 3.89 -13.34 5.30
C LEU A 39 5.29 -13.50 4.68
N ARG A 40 6.33 -13.64 5.50
CA ARG A 40 7.71 -13.87 5.05
C ARG A 40 7.91 -15.26 4.46
N ASN A 41 7.31 -16.28 5.06
CA ASN A 41 7.50 -17.69 4.65
C ASN A 41 6.97 -18.00 3.24
N VAL A 42 6.10 -17.15 2.70
CA VAL A 42 5.51 -17.36 1.37
C VAL A 42 6.20 -16.57 0.26
N GLY A 43 7.39 -16.01 0.52
CA GLY A 43 8.23 -15.42 -0.52
C GLY A 43 7.56 -14.28 -1.27
N LEU A 44 6.65 -13.57 -0.60
CA LEU A 44 5.92 -12.43 -1.13
C LEU A 44 6.93 -11.36 -1.54
N VAL A 45 7.18 -11.29 -2.85
CA VAL A 45 8.00 -10.29 -3.55
C VAL A 45 7.07 -9.66 -4.58
N THR A 46 7.01 -8.32 -4.60
CA THR A 46 6.19 -7.47 -5.47
C THR A 46 5.83 -8.11 -6.81
N PHE A 47 4.57 -8.51 -6.94
CA PHE A 47 4.00 -9.04 -8.18
C PHE A 47 3.49 -7.91 -9.08
N GLY A 48 3.47 -8.14 -10.39
CA GLY A 48 2.96 -7.19 -11.38
C GLY A 48 1.45 -6.95 -11.29
N TYR A 49 0.99 -5.95 -12.05
CA TYR A 49 -0.42 -5.50 -12.19
C TYR A 49 -1.48 -6.60 -12.12
N GLU A 50 -1.27 -7.68 -12.87
CA GLU A 50 -2.23 -8.77 -13.07
C GLU A 50 -2.59 -9.49 -11.75
N HIS A 51 -1.62 -9.61 -10.84
CA HIS A 51 -1.81 -10.30 -9.56
C HIS A 51 -2.54 -9.40 -8.55
N THR A 52 -2.25 -8.11 -8.57
CA THR A 52 -2.89 -7.13 -7.70
C THR A 52 -4.35 -6.94 -8.06
N SER A 53 -4.69 -6.94 -9.36
CA SER A 53 -6.08 -6.83 -9.82
C SER A 53 -6.95 -8.01 -9.35
N GLY A 54 -6.48 -9.25 -9.52
CA GLY A 54 -7.24 -10.43 -9.07
C GLY A 54 -7.44 -10.46 -7.56
N LEU A 55 -6.41 -10.08 -6.79
CA LEU A 55 -6.50 -10.00 -5.34
C LEU A 55 -7.46 -8.90 -4.86
N PHE A 56 -7.52 -7.75 -5.56
CA PHE A 56 -8.52 -6.71 -5.25
C PHE A 56 -9.95 -7.18 -5.48
N ASP A 57 -10.19 -7.92 -6.56
CA ASP A 57 -11.52 -8.50 -6.82
C ASP A 57 -11.90 -9.54 -5.75
N GLU A 58 -10.97 -10.42 -5.34
CA GLU A 58 -11.20 -11.41 -4.28
C GLU A 58 -11.45 -10.77 -2.90
N LEU A 59 -10.66 -9.74 -2.55
CA LEU A 59 -10.87 -8.93 -1.34
C LEU A 59 -12.13 -8.04 -1.44
N ARG A 60 -12.80 -8.03 -2.59
CA ARG A 60 -13.92 -7.15 -2.92
C ARG A 60 -13.61 -5.66 -2.70
N LEU A 61 -12.37 -5.27 -2.97
CA LEU A 61 -11.93 -3.87 -2.96
C LEU A 61 -12.31 -3.14 -4.26
N ARG A 62 -13.16 -3.75 -5.09
CA ARG A 62 -13.79 -3.18 -6.28
C ARG A 62 -15.31 -3.06 -6.08
N GLU A 63 -15.71 -2.49 -4.95
CA GLU A 63 -17.11 -2.22 -4.61
C GLU A 63 -17.32 -0.70 -4.53
N GLY A 64 -18.18 -0.11 -5.37
CA GLY A 64 -18.49 1.33 -5.35
C GLY A 64 -18.08 2.07 -6.63
N ARG A 65 -18.24 3.41 -6.62
CA ARG A 65 -17.99 4.24 -7.80
C ARG A 65 -16.48 4.43 -8.03
N SER A 66 -16.00 3.89 -9.14
CA SER A 66 -14.65 4.16 -9.66
C SER A 66 -14.46 5.62 -10.04
N TRP A 67 -13.20 6.05 -10.10
CA TRP A 67 -12.85 7.35 -10.64
C TRP A 67 -12.89 7.33 -12.17
N GLU A 68 -13.44 8.38 -12.76
CA GLU A 68 -13.25 8.64 -14.18
C GLU A 68 -11.88 9.28 -14.40
N SER A 69 -11.20 8.94 -15.50
CA SER A 69 -9.87 9.49 -15.78
C SER A 69 -9.87 11.01 -15.82
N ALA A 70 -10.93 11.63 -16.34
CA ALA A 70 -11.08 13.09 -16.37
C ALA A 70 -11.17 13.69 -14.96
N GLU A 71 -11.93 13.06 -14.05
CA GLU A 71 -12.01 13.48 -12.64
C GLU A 71 -10.62 13.43 -11.99
N ALA A 72 -9.91 12.31 -12.17
CA ALA A 72 -8.56 12.13 -11.64
C ALA A 72 -7.57 13.19 -12.14
N SER A 73 -7.54 13.41 -13.46
CA SER A 73 -6.63 14.37 -14.09
C SER A 73 -6.92 15.82 -13.75
N SER A 74 -8.15 16.16 -13.35
CA SER A 74 -8.53 17.53 -12.99
C SER A 74 -8.18 17.91 -11.55
N MET A 75 -7.76 16.96 -10.70
CA MET A 75 -7.55 17.22 -9.28
C MET A 75 -6.31 18.11 -9.02
N PRO A 76 -6.44 19.18 -8.22
CA PRO A 76 -5.30 20.01 -7.82
C PRO A 76 -4.20 19.20 -7.12
N GLY A 77 -2.95 19.35 -7.53
CA GLY A 77 -1.81 18.64 -6.94
C GLY A 77 -1.71 17.15 -7.35
N TRP A 78 -2.65 16.64 -8.15
CA TRP A 78 -2.54 15.31 -8.73
C TRP A 78 -1.39 15.26 -9.74
N THR A 79 -0.49 14.30 -9.55
CA THR A 79 0.60 14.05 -10.49
C THR A 79 0.74 12.55 -10.71
N THR A 80 0.72 12.13 -11.97
CA THR A 80 1.16 10.78 -12.37
C THR A 80 2.69 10.76 -12.34
N ASN A 81 3.27 10.84 -11.15
CA ASN A 81 4.70 11.05 -10.97
C ASN A 81 5.47 9.73 -11.16
N ALA A 82 6.48 9.75 -12.03
CA ALA A 82 7.36 8.60 -12.24
C ALA A 82 8.25 8.29 -11.02
N ARG A 83 8.57 9.30 -10.20
CA ARG A 83 9.53 9.22 -9.07
C ARG A 83 8.88 8.93 -7.71
N ARG A 84 7.58 9.17 -7.54
CA ARG A 84 6.84 8.91 -6.28
C ARG A 84 5.40 8.52 -6.57
N THR A 85 4.83 7.67 -5.73
CA THR A 85 3.40 7.35 -5.80
C THR A 85 2.59 8.48 -5.16
N THR A 86 1.60 8.94 -5.90
CA THR A 86 0.53 9.85 -5.48
C THR A 86 -0.80 9.11 -5.44
N VAL A 87 -1.64 9.44 -4.47
CA VAL A 87 -2.95 8.83 -4.21
C VAL A 87 -3.99 9.91 -3.99
N ALA A 88 -5.12 9.79 -4.68
CA ALA A 88 -6.30 10.60 -4.48
C ALA A 88 -7.35 9.77 -3.73
N ARG A 89 -7.99 10.37 -2.74
CA ARG A 89 -9.04 9.74 -1.95
C ARG A 89 -10.33 10.55 -2.08
N ARG A 90 -11.44 9.86 -2.27
CA ARG A 90 -12.79 10.42 -2.19
C ARG A 90 -13.65 9.51 -1.34
N TYR A 91 -14.53 10.07 -0.53
CA TYR A 91 -15.52 9.27 0.17
C TYR A 91 -16.80 10.03 0.45
N THR A 92 -17.86 9.26 0.63
CA THR A 92 -19.12 9.68 1.22
C THR A 92 -19.49 8.59 2.21
N LEU A 93 -19.33 8.88 3.50
CA LEU A 93 -19.49 7.92 4.58
C LEU A 93 -20.51 8.45 5.57
N SER A 94 -21.26 7.54 6.19
CA SER A 94 -22.17 7.84 7.28
C SER A 94 -21.75 7.05 8.51
N VAL A 95 -21.66 7.75 9.64
CA VAL A 95 -21.41 7.17 10.97
C VAL A 95 -22.59 7.58 11.84
N GLY A 96 -23.49 6.65 12.16
CA GLY A 96 -24.76 7.01 12.79
C GLY A 96 -25.55 8.02 11.95
N GLN A 97 -25.79 9.21 12.49
CA GLN A 97 -26.50 10.29 11.79
C GLN A 97 -25.56 11.26 11.07
N ARG A 98 -24.26 11.22 11.37
CA ARG A 98 -23.27 12.11 10.78
C ARG A 98 -22.85 11.65 9.40
N ARG A 99 -22.81 12.60 8.45
CA ARG A 99 -22.27 12.41 7.11
C ARG A 99 -20.88 13.04 7.01
N LEU A 100 -19.95 12.29 6.46
CA LEU A 100 -18.57 12.68 6.21
C LEU A 100 -18.31 12.64 4.71
N GLU A 101 -17.67 13.68 4.18
CA GLU A 101 -17.35 13.78 2.76
C GLU A 101 -15.91 14.22 2.55
N ASP A 102 -15.25 13.57 1.60
CA ASP A 102 -13.99 14.01 1.04
C ASP A 102 -14.15 14.04 -0.48
N PRO A 103 -14.09 15.21 -1.13
CA PRO A 103 -14.27 15.31 -2.56
C PRO A 103 -13.05 14.84 -3.37
N GLY A 104 -11.86 14.71 -2.77
CA GLY A 104 -10.64 14.43 -3.54
C GLY A 104 -9.33 14.84 -2.87
N SER A 105 -9.09 14.44 -1.62
CA SER A 105 -7.81 14.73 -0.93
C SER A 105 -6.64 13.97 -1.56
N ILE A 106 -5.51 14.67 -1.75
CA ILE A 106 -4.30 14.11 -2.36
C ILE A 106 -3.23 13.79 -1.31
N PHE A 107 -2.68 12.59 -1.41
CA PHE A 107 -1.59 12.07 -0.59
C PHE A 107 -0.39 11.75 -1.49
N THR A 108 0.81 12.10 -1.05
CA THR A 108 2.06 11.79 -1.77
C THR A 108 2.97 10.97 -0.88
N SER A 109 3.67 9.98 -1.44
CA SER A 109 4.58 9.14 -0.68
C SER A 109 5.69 9.98 -0.06
N ALA A 110 5.91 9.78 1.23
CA ALA A 110 6.91 10.44 2.04
C ALA A 110 7.74 9.40 2.80
N PHE A 111 8.84 9.85 3.42
CA PHE A 111 9.55 9.01 4.37
C PHE A 111 8.78 9.04 5.69
N ALA A 112 8.44 7.87 6.24
CA ALA A 112 7.98 7.73 7.62
C ALA A 112 9.14 7.38 8.56
N SER A 113 9.11 7.90 9.77
CA SER A 113 10.00 7.46 10.84
C SER A 113 9.59 6.09 11.37
N GLY A 114 10.53 5.35 11.98
CA GLY A 114 10.20 4.06 12.62
C GLY A 114 9.17 4.20 13.76
N GLN A 115 9.07 5.38 14.37
CA GLN A 115 8.05 5.68 15.38
C GLN A 115 6.65 5.79 14.76
N GLU A 116 6.52 6.43 13.59
CA GLU A 116 5.25 6.50 12.86
C GLU A 116 4.78 5.11 12.42
N ASP A 117 5.69 4.26 11.93
CA ASP A 117 5.34 2.87 11.58
C ASP A 117 4.91 2.04 12.79
N ALA A 118 5.56 2.24 13.93
CA ALA A 118 5.20 1.56 15.17
C ALA A 118 3.81 1.99 15.65
N ALA A 119 3.50 3.28 15.55
CA ALA A 119 2.23 3.88 15.97
C ALA A 119 1.06 3.59 15.01
N SER A 120 1.31 3.32 13.73
CA SER A 120 0.27 3.01 12.74
C SER A 120 -0.63 1.87 13.20
N GLU A 121 -1.96 2.03 13.19
CA GLU A 121 -2.89 0.95 13.57
C GLU A 121 -2.96 -0.18 12.54
N PHE A 122 -2.71 0.12 11.26
CA PHE A 122 -2.55 -0.92 10.25
C PHE A 122 -1.12 -1.44 10.22
N HIS A 123 -0.98 -2.75 10.10
CA HIS A 123 0.31 -3.39 9.94
C HIS A 123 0.77 -3.26 8.50
N VAL A 124 1.81 -2.46 8.28
CA VAL A 124 2.46 -2.34 6.98
C VAL A 124 3.68 -3.26 6.97
N VAL A 125 3.53 -4.43 6.38
CA VAL A 125 4.61 -5.43 6.32
C VAL A 125 5.32 -5.30 4.97
N TRP A 126 6.66 -5.32 5.01
CA TRP A 126 7.48 -5.38 3.81
C TRP A 126 7.33 -6.73 3.12
N LEU A 127 6.90 -6.70 1.86
CA LEU A 127 6.66 -7.89 1.03
C LEU A 127 7.65 -7.90 -0.16
N GLY A 128 8.96 -7.87 0.11
CA GLY A 128 10.03 -7.88 -0.89
C GLY A 128 11.41 -8.30 -0.35
N GLN A 129 12.29 -8.80 -1.24
CA GLN A 129 13.68 -9.21 -0.97
C GLN A 129 14.72 -8.50 -1.85
N GLY A 130 14.38 -7.37 -2.47
CA GLY A 130 15.40 -6.57 -3.16
C GLY A 130 16.52 -6.15 -2.20
N LYS A 131 17.74 -5.92 -2.68
CA LYS A 131 18.85 -5.35 -1.86
C LYS A 131 18.44 -4.03 -1.17
N ALA A 132 17.43 -3.33 -1.69
CA ALA A 132 16.82 -2.13 -1.12
C ALA A 132 15.76 -2.39 -0.02
N ASP A 133 15.41 -3.65 0.21
CA ASP A 133 14.33 -4.13 1.09
C ASP A 133 14.88 -4.85 2.34
N SER A 134 16.20 -4.82 2.57
CA SER A 134 16.83 -5.46 3.74
C SER A 134 16.51 -4.69 5.04
N PRO A 135 16.05 -5.37 6.11
CA PRO A 135 15.69 -4.74 7.38
C PRO A 135 16.85 -4.05 8.11
N ASN A 136 18.10 -4.29 7.69
CA ASN A 136 19.29 -3.70 8.29
C ASN A 136 19.59 -2.27 7.77
N ALA A 137 18.86 -1.79 6.76
CA ALA A 137 19.20 -0.57 6.03
C ALA A 137 18.38 0.65 6.47
N GLY A 138 18.08 0.84 7.76
CA GLY A 138 17.67 2.13 8.36
C GLY A 138 16.62 2.96 7.60
N ARG A 139 15.78 2.33 6.77
CA ARG A 139 14.87 3.02 5.87
C ARG A 139 13.52 3.19 6.54
N ALA A 140 12.96 4.36 6.29
CA ALA A 140 11.59 4.73 6.56
C ALA A 140 10.63 3.59 6.22
N GLY A 141 9.76 3.21 7.16
CA GLY A 141 8.80 2.18 6.86
C GLY A 141 7.66 2.71 5.99
N ARG A 142 6.77 1.77 5.71
CA ARG A 142 5.81 1.86 4.61
C ARG A 142 4.55 2.61 4.99
N SER A 143 4.41 3.05 6.25
CA SER A 143 3.37 4.03 6.62
C SER A 143 3.52 5.36 5.88
N GLY A 144 4.69 5.62 5.30
CA GLY A 144 4.94 6.77 4.42
C GLY A 144 4.39 6.61 3.00
N ASP A 145 3.99 5.41 2.57
CA ASP A 145 3.39 5.18 1.26
C ASP A 145 2.03 5.89 1.18
N ALA A 146 1.78 6.60 0.07
CA ALA A 146 0.60 7.45 -0.08
C ALA A 146 -0.74 6.69 0.12
N GLU A 147 -0.81 5.44 -0.32
CA GLU A 147 -1.95 4.55 -0.13
C GLU A 147 -2.22 4.30 1.36
N CYS A 148 -1.15 3.99 2.11
CA CYS A 148 -1.24 3.73 3.53
C CYS A 148 -1.65 5.00 4.28
N ARG A 149 -1.05 6.14 3.94
CA ARG A 149 -1.40 7.44 4.52
C ARG A 149 -2.87 7.80 4.28
N ALA A 150 -3.37 7.62 3.06
CA ALA A 150 -4.77 7.89 2.73
C ALA A 150 -5.72 7.02 3.58
N MET A 151 -5.38 5.75 3.79
CA MET A 151 -6.17 4.82 4.59
C MET A 151 -6.13 5.14 6.08
N LEU A 152 -4.94 5.42 6.62
CA LEU A 152 -4.76 5.78 8.03
C LEU A 152 -5.46 7.10 8.35
N ASP A 153 -5.36 8.10 7.46
CA ASP A 153 -6.08 9.36 7.63
C ASP A 153 -7.60 9.13 7.65
N THR A 154 -8.12 8.28 6.75
CA THR A 154 -9.55 7.93 6.75
C THR A 154 -9.97 7.21 8.02
N HIS A 155 -9.13 6.29 8.49
CA HIS A 155 -9.33 5.54 9.72
C HIS A 155 -9.40 6.44 10.95
N GLU A 156 -8.51 7.43 11.05
CA GLU A 156 -8.53 8.41 12.15
C GLU A 156 -9.77 9.32 12.09
N VAL A 157 -10.19 9.77 10.89
CA VAL A 157 -11.45 10.51 10.72
C VAL A 157 -12.64 9.68 11.19
N LEU A 158 -12.69 8.39 10.82
CA LEU A 158 -13.75 7.48 11.24
C LEU A 158 -13.73 7.20 12.74
N LYS A 159 -12.56 6.96 13.35
CA LYS A 159 -12.44 6.76 14.80
C LYS A 159 -12.98 7.94 15.58
N LYS A 160 -12.62 9.16 15.18
CA LYS A 160 -13.13 10.37 15.80
C LYS A 160 -14.65 10.45 15.67
N ALA A 161 -15.20 10.20 14.48
CA ALA A 161 -16.64 10.20 14.27
C ALA A 161 -17.37 9.11 15.07
N ILE A 162 -16.80 7.90 15.19
CA ILE A 162 -17.33 6.82 16.04
C ILE A 162 -17.39 7.26 17.50
N GLN A 163 -16.32 7.89 17.99
CA GLN A 163 -16.25 8.38 19.36
C GLN A 163 -17.28 9.48 19.62
N ASP A 164 -17.43 10.42 18.67
CA ASP A 164 -18.38 11.54 18.77
C ASP A 164 -19.84 11.04 18.75
N GLU A 165 -20.18 10.09 17.87
CA GLU A 165 -21.55 9.59 17.67
C GLU A 165 -21.93 8.43 18.60
N GLY A 166 -20.94 7.79 19.25
CA GLY A 166 -21.16 6.64 20.11
C GLY A 166 -21.62 5.36 19.38
N THR A 167 -21.35 5.24 18.08
CA THR A 167 -21.72 4.07 17.26
C THR A 167 -20.60 3.66 16.31
N ASP A 168 -20.46 2.35 16.08
CA ASP A 168 -19.55 1.77 15.09
C ASP A 168 -20.25 1.39 13.78
N GLU A 169 -21.52 1.77 13.62
CA GLU A 169 -22.25 1.58 12.37
C GLU A 169 -21.80 2.59 11.32
N ILE A 170 -20.94 2.10 10.42
CA ILE A 170 -20.37 2.88 9.32
C ILE A 170 -20.82 2.30 7.99
N VAL A 171 -21.41 3.13 7.14
CA VAL A 171 -21.84 2.75 5.78
C VAL A 171 -21.40 3.81 4.78
N GLY A 172 -21.46 3.47 3.48
CA GLY A 172 -21.17 4.42 2.40
C GLY A 172 -20.09 3.91 1.46
N SER A 173 -19.39 4.82 0.80
CA SER A 173 -18.37 4.49 -0.21
C SER A 173 -17.08 5.25 0.00
N LEU A 174 -15.96 4.56 -0.15
CA LEU A 174 -14.60 5.10 -0.16
C LEU A 174 -13.90 4.65 -1.45
N ALA A 175 -13.41 5.62 -2.22
CA ALA A 175 -12.72 5.40 -3.48
C ALA A 175 -11.29 5.94 -3.39
N ILE A 176 -10.31 5.10 -3.70
CA ILE A 176 -8.90 5.45 -3.76
C ILE A 176 -8.42 5.29 -5.20
N HIS A 177 -7.77 6.32 -5.72
CA HIS A 177 -7.13 6.32 -7.04
C HIS A 177 -5.63 6.55 -6.90
N THR A 178 -4.81 5.63 -7.41
CA THR A 178 -3.36 5.70 -7.29
C THR A 178 -2.68 5.90 -8.64
N SER A 179 -1.61 6.69 -8.65
CA SER A 179 -0.84 7.03 -9.87
C SER A 179 0.00 5.86 -10.41
N GLY A 180 0.03 4.72 -9.71
CA GLY A 180 0.69 3.50 -10.15
C GLY A 180 0.09 2.28 -9.45
N VAL A 181 0.50 1.08 -9.89
CA VAL A 181 0.01 -0.17 -9.31
C VAL A 181 0.40 -0.24 -7.83
N PRO A 182 -0.55 -0.41 -6.91
CA PRO A 182 -0.25 -0.50 -5.49
C PRO A 182 0.53 -1.79 -5.20
N CYS A 183 1.54 -1.67 -4.34
CA CYS A 183 2.30 -2.84 -3.91
C CYS A 183 1.46 -3.70 -2.95
N LEU A 184 1.88 -4.96 -2.74
CA LEU A 184 1.14 -5.88 -1.87
C LEU A 184 1.04 -5.39 -0.42
N SER A 185 2.02 -4.60 0.05
CA SER A 185 1.95 -3.98 1.37
C SER A 185 0.76 -3.01 1.46
N CYS A 186 0.49 -2.24 0.40
CA CYS A 186 -0.68 -1.35 0.32
C CYS A 186 -1.99 -2.13 0.24
N VAL A 187 -2.01 -3.25 -0.51
CA VAL A 187 -3.17 -4.16 -0.55
C VAL A 187 -3.47 -4.74 0.84
N GLY A 188 -2.44 -5.12 1.59
CA GLY A 188 -2.59 -5.62 2.96
C GLY A 188 -3.16 -4.57 3.93
N VAL A 189 -2.82 -3.29 3.74
CA VAL A 189 -3.46 -2.20 4.50
C VAL A 189 -4.93 -2.05 4.10
N ALA A 190 -5.24 -2.11 2.80
CA ALA A 190 -6.63 -2.06 2.31
C ALA A 190 -7.50 -3.21 2.83
N ALA A 191 -6.95 -4.42 2.90
CA ALA A 191 -7.62 -5.58 3.49
C ALA A 191 -7.94 -5.37 4.98
N GLN A 192 -6.97 -4.84 5.75
CA GLN A 192 -7.18 -4.49 7.16
C GLN A 192 -8.26 -3.42 7.32
N PHE A 193 -8.24 -2.37 6.49
CA PHE A 193 -9.27 -1.32 6.50
C PHE A 193 -10.66 -1.89 6.21
N LYS A 194 -10.81 -2.69 5.14
CA LYS A 194 -12.09 -3.33 4.77
C LYS A 194 -12.62 -4.24 5.87
N ARG A 195 -11.74 -4.90 6.63
CA ARG A 195 -12.13 -5.70 7.80
C ARG A 195 -12.64 -4.84 8.96
N CYS A 196 -12.03 -3.68 9.21
CA CYS A 196 -12.50 -2.74 10.22
C CYS A 196 -13.87 -2.15 9.86
N TYR A 197 -14.13 -1.96 8.56
CA TYR A 197 -15.32 -1.27 8.05
C TYR A 197 -16.04 -2.10 6.97
N PRO A 198 -16.59 -3.28 7.33
CA PRO A 198 -17.08 -4.25 6.35
C PRO A 198 -18.26 -3.74 5.50
N LYS A 199 -19.09 -2.86 6.06
CA LYS A 199 -20.24 -2.24 5.40
C LYS A 199 -19.87 -1.04 4.51
N VAL A 200 -18.61 -0.59 4.52
CA VAL A 200 -18.12 0.44 3.59
C VAL A 200 -17.82 -0.20 2.25
N SER A 201 -18.49 0.28 1.20
CA SER A 201 -18.15 -0.04 -0.19
C SER A 201 -16.80 0.58 -0.50
N PHE A 202 -15.85 -0.25 -0.93
CA PHE A 202 -14.48 0.19 -1.09
C PHE A 202 -14.02 -0.04 -2.53
N CYS A 203 -13.56 1.02 -3.21
CA CYS A 203 -13.16 1.00 -4.60
C CYS A 203 -11.70 1.45 -4.73
N PHE A 204 -10.82 0.54 -5.14
CA PHE A 204 -9.43 0.84 -5.45
C PHE A 204 -9.22 0.85 -6.96
N THR A 205 -8.70 1.96 -7.48
CA THR A 205 -8.39 2.13 -8.90
C THR A 205 -6.99 2.66 -9.03
N PHE A 206 -6.39 2.47 -10.20
CA PHE A 206 -5.07 2.98 -10.46
C PHE A 206 -4.88 3.20 -11.95
N MET A 207 -3.99 4.14 -12.28
CA MET A 207 -3.65 4.42 -13.67
C MET A 207 -2.45 3.56 -14.06
N ASN A 208 -2.56 2.84 -15.18
CA ASN A 208 -1.39 2.22 -15.78
C ASN A 208 -0.41 3.32 -16.13
N ARG A 209 0.84 3.17 -15.71
CA ARG A 209 1.91 3.99 -16.29
C ARG A 209 1.87 3.72 -17.79
N PRO A 210 1.85 4.75 -18.65
CA PRO A 210 2.13 4.54 -20.05
C PRO A 210 3.44 3.74 -20.08
N LEU A 211 3.41 2.55 -20.69
CA LEU A 211 4.65 1.92 -21.09
C LEU A 211 5.31 2.98 -21.94
N ALA A 212 6.42 3.56 -21.49
CA ALA A 212 7.24 4.37 -22.37
C ALA A 212 7.37 3.54 -23.64
N GLU A 213 6.92 4.09 -24.77
CA GLU A 213 7.13 3.46 -26.06
C GLU A 213 8.59 3.05 -26.02
N ARG A 214 8.86 1.73 -26.07
CA ARG A 214 10.22 1.25 -26.14
C ARG A 214 10.78 1.96 -27.36
N GLU A 215 11.63 2.96 -27.16
CA GLU A 215 12.56 3.32 -28.22
C GLU A 215 13.23 1.99 -28.58
N PRO A 216 13.17 1.58 -29.86
CA PRO A 216 13.70 0.29 -30.27
C PRO A 216 15.13 0.21 -29.76
N ASP A 217 15.39 -0.78 -28.90
CA ASP A 217 16.70 -1.04 -28.31
C ASP A 217 17.74 -1.01 -29.44
N VAL A 218 18.56 0.05 -29.46
CA VAL A 218 19.79 0.07 -30.25
C VAL A 218 20.76 -0.84 -29.52
N ASP A 219 20.79 -2.11 -29.91
CA ASP A 219 21.82 -3.11 -29.70
C ASP A 219 22.68 -2.92 -28.44
N ALA A 220 22.16 -3.30 -27.27
CA ALA A 220 22.99 -3.63 -26.12
C ALA A 220 23.41 -5.09 -26.22
N ASP A 221 24.42 -5.30 -27.05
CA ASP A 221 25.29 -6.46 -27.10
C ASP A 221 25.62 -6.94 -25.68
N PHE A 222 25.07 -8.09 -25.26
CA PHE A 222 25.42 -8.76 -24.02
C PHE A 222 26.80 -9.42 -24.19
N GLY A 223 27.82 -8.59 -24.40
CA GLY A 223 29.22 -8.94 -24.26
C GLY A 223 29.61 -8.91 -22.78
N ALA A 224 29.92 -10.07 -22.24
CA ALA A 224 30.47 -10.22 -20.90
C ALA A 224 31.73 -9.37 -20.70
N SER A 225 31.75 -8.52 -19.67
CA SER A 225 33.01 -8.12 -19.02
C SER A 225 32.83 -7.95 -17.52
N VAL A 226 33.45 -8.89 -16.80
CA VAL A 226 33.79 -8.85 -15.38
C VAL A 226 34.57 -7.56 -15.08
N GLY A 227 34.14 -6.79 -14.06
CA GLY A 227 34.76 -5.50 -13.72
C GLY A 227 34.59 -5.08 -12.26
N GLN A 228 35.43 -5.67 -11.41
CA GLN A 228 36.04 -5.14 -10.17
C GLN A 228 35.23 -4.30 -9.16
N SER A 229 35.08 -4.92 -7.98
CA SER A 229 34.84 -4.31 -6.67
C SER A 229 35.83 -3.18 -6.34
N VAL A 230 35.31 -1.98 -6.06
CA VAL A 230 36.09 -0.89 -5.44
C VAL A 230 35.68 -0.75 -3.97
N ASN A 231 36.61 -1.08 -3.08
CA ASN A 231 36.49 -0.87 -1.64
C ASN A 231 36.49 0.64 -1.29
N PRO A 232 35.74 1.08 -0.26
CA PRO A 232 35.82 2.45 0.25
C PRO A 232 37.11 2.66 1.06
N LYS A 233 37.85 3.73 0.73
CA LYS A 233 39.04 4.17 1.48
C LYS A 233 38.63 4.85 2.79
N THR A 234 39.16 4.33 3.90
CA THR A 234 39.16 4.98 5.23
C THR A 234 40.00 6.27 5.19
N PRO A 235 39.57 7.39 5.79
CA PRO A 235 40.40 8.58 5.91
C PRO A 235 41.46 8.42 7.02
N ARG A 236 42.72 8.77 6.71
CA ARG A 236 43.81 8.92 7.69
C ARG A 236 43.64 10.22 8.46
N VAL A 237 43.69 10.13 9.78
CA VAL A 237 43.92 11.25 10.70
C VAL A 237 45.36 11.72 10.52
N THR A 238 45.57 13.02 10.28
CA THR A 238 46.88 13.67 10.42
C THR A 238 46.86 14.52 11.67
N GLU A 239 47.69 14.14 12.64
CA GLU A 239 48.04 14.94 13.81
C GLU A 239 48.91 16.14 13.39
N LYS A 240 48.64 17.29 14.02
CA LYS A 240 49.63 18.30 14.41
C LYS A 240 49.22 18.87 15.75
#